data_AF-A0A352PXN0-F1
#
_entry.id   AF-A0A352PXN0-F1
#
_cell.length_a   1.000
_cell.length_b   1.000
_cell.length_c   1.000
_cell.angle_alpha   90.00
_cell.angle_beta   90.00
_cell.angle_gamma   90.00
#
_symmetry.space_group_name_H-M   'P 1'
#
loop_
_entity.id
_entity.type
_entity.pdbx_description
1 polymer ?
#
loop_
_entity_poly.entity_id
_entity_poly.type
_entity_poly.pdbx_seq_one_letter_code
_entity_poly.pdbx_strand_id
1 'polypeptide(L)'
;MARLFRLHWIIGVVALSCLFSIVDAQAARRNLGQGSSDAGALLEGRDRTSDEAAYAGGGRYRYQYFPEAQVYYDPSRELFFYTYRGEWIKSPALPRELRSRLGDFVTVELNEDDPLRYHRESMGEQRRQEEDREESDKLKTYGESAPSSNYYQFRYYPQVQTYFDPTKNVYYYFQDGRWLKSMNPPRSLRSYTDDYVLFETDTQTPYIYHEQVLHMVSKQAKESNKLRAPKPNWEPRGNERAFRYWYYPIASVYYDPDRRIYFYSDHDQWVDAGTLPAYLAENLGTPVELTMNTPTPYQYHSRVMEVYPHPGVSSNQSRPVFRIWSGQ
;
A
#
# COMPACT_ATOMS: atom_id res chain seq x y z
N MET A 1 -0.03 11.99 -59.07
CA MET A 1 0.81 10.80 -59.27
C MET A 1 2.25 11.12 -58.86
N ALA A 2 2.77 10.31 -57.93
CA ALA A 2 4.17 10.06 -57.56
C ALA A 2 5.25 11.13 -57.86
N ARG A 3 5.88 11.63 -56.79
CA ARG A 3 7.32 11.96 -56.81
C ARG A 3 8.01 11.38 -55.59
N LEU A 4 9.05 10.62 -55.91
CA LEU A 4 9.86 9.77 -55.07
C LEU A 4 10.86 10.55 -54.21
N PHE A 5 11.06 10.01 -53.00
CA PHE A 5 12.31 9.80 -52.26
C PHE A 5 13.50 10.74 -52.51
N ARG A 6 14.05 11.27 -51.40
CA ARG A 6 15.45 11.00 -51.03
C ARG A 6 15.67 11.15 -49.53
N LEU A 7 15.92 10.01 -48.89
CA LEU A 7 16.58 9.84 -47.60
C LEU A 7 17.96 10.52 -47.61
N HIS A 8 18.34 11.16 -46.51
CA HIS A 8 19.74 11.27 -46.09
C HIS A 8 19.87 10.71 -44.68
N TRP A 9 20.77 9.73 -44.56
CA TRP A 9 21.22 9.11 -43.33
C TRP A 9 22.04 10.10 -42.50
N ILE A 10 21.83 10.15 -41.19
CA ILE A 10 22.83 10.61 -40.24
C ILE A 10 23.08 9.48 -39.24
N ILE A 11 24.17 8.76 -39.49
CA ILE A 11 24.88 7.96 -38.49
C ILE A 11 25.68 8.95 -37.66
N GLY A 12 25.53 8.89 -36.33
CA GLY A 12 26.32 9.63 -35.37
C GLY A 12 26.48 8.84 -34.08
N VAL A 13 27.18 7.71 -34.16
CA VAL A 13 27.72 6.96 -33.03
C VAL A 13 29.03 7.61 -32.62
N VAL A 14 29.15 8.19 -31.41
CA VAL A 14 30.46 8.29 -30.72
C VAL A 14 30.27 8.30 -29.19
N ALA A 15 30.86 7.27 -28.59
CA ALA A 15 31.55 7.18 -27.30
C ALA A 15 30.79 7.41 -25.98
N LEU A 16 30.28 6.27 -25.51
CA LEU A 16 30.52 5.77 -24.16
C LEU A 16 31.96 6.09 -23.68
N SER A 17 32.09 6.81 -22.56
CA SER A 17 33.34 6.90 -21.81
C SER A 17 33.01 6.84 -20.32
N CYS A 18 32.80 5.60 -19.87
CA CYS A 18 32.87 5.24 -18.45
C CYS A 18 34.34 5.31 -18.02
N LEU A 19 34.73 6.42 -17.39
CA LEU A 19 35.92 6.44 -16.55
C LEU A 19 35.47 6.29 -15.10
N PHE A 20 35.55 5.06 -14.62
CA PHE A 20 35.67 4.75 -13.20
C PHE A 20 36.95 5.41 -12.70
N SER A 21 36.81 6.46 -11.88
CA SER A 21 37.86 6.88 -10.96
C SER A 21 37.46 6.38 -9.57
N ILE A 22 38.02 5.24 -9.19
CA ILE A 22 38.11 4.80 -7.80
C ILE A 22 39.25 5.64 -7.20
N VAL A 23 38.91 6.59 -6.34
CA VAL A 23 39.87 7.25 -5.45
C VAL A 23 39.28 7.27 -4.04
N ASP A 24 40.03 6.60 -3.17
CA ASP A 24 40.05 6.56 -1.71
C ASP A 24 38.98 7.31 -0.91
N ALA A 25 38.17 6.52 -0.19
CA ALA A 25 37.50 6.95 1.03
C ALA A 25 38.21 6.31 2.25
N GLN A 26 39.44 6.74 2.54
CA GLN A 26 40.05 6.59 3.85
C GLN A 26 40.09 7.95 4.56
N ALA A 27 38.97 8.38 5.14
CA ALA A 27 38.94 9.52 6.06
C ALA A 27 37.69 9.54 6.94
N ALA A 28 37.50 8.52 7.79
CA ALA A 28 36.61 8.61 8.96
C ALA A 28 36.94 7.51 9.98
N ARG A 29 38.20 7.47 10.45
CA ARG A 29 38.56 6.79 11.69
C ARG A 29 39.42 7.71 12.53
N ARG A 30 38.77 8.54 13.35
CA ARG A 30 39.35 9.07 14.59
C ARG A 30 38.26 9.15 15.65
N ASN A 31 38.64 8.74 16.85
CA ASN A 31 37.94 8.78 18.13
C ASN A 31 36.86 7.71 18.35
N LEU A 32 37.29 6.56 18.86
CA LEU A 32 36.67 5.89 20.00
C LEU A 32 37.73 5.02 20.69
N GLY A 33 38.03 5.36 21.94
CA GLY A 33 38.27 4.41 23.02
C GLY A 33 39.48 3.49 22.94
N GLN A 34 40.57 3.96 23.55
CA GLN A 34 41.71 3.20 24.05
C GLN A 34 41.22 2.12 25.06
N GLY A 35 41.64 0.86 24.89
CA GLY A 35 41.27 -0.22 25.80
C GLY A 35 41.98 -1.54 25.53
N SER A 36 43.12 -1.72 26.20
CA SER A 36 43.76 -2.96 26.64
C SER A 36 44.17 -4.02 25.60
N SER A 37 45.49 -4.16 25.50
CA SER A 37 46.26 -5.31 25.03
C SER A 37 45.89 -6.62 25.72
N ASP A 38 45.73 -7.68 24.94
CA ASP A 38 46.47 -8.92 25.17
C ASP A 38 46.65 -9.71 23.88
N ALA A 39 47.82 -10.32 23.80
CA ALA A 39 48.42 -10.90 22.61
C ALA A 39 47.98 -12.35 22.36
N GLY A 40 48.12 -12.78 21.11
CA GLY A 40 48.66 -14.11 20.83
C GLY A 40 47.85 -15.02 19.93
N ALA A 41 48.39 -15.17 18.72
CA ALA A 41 48.55 -16.43 18.00
C ALA A 41 47.45 -16.92 17.03
N LEU A 42 47.96 -17.08 15.80
CA LEU A 42 47.80 -18.18 14.85
C LEU A 42 46.74 -18.08 13.75
N LEU A 43 47.31 -18.03 12.54
CA LEU A 43 46.74 -18.25 11.23
C LEU A 43 46.35 -19.72 11.07
N GLU A 44 45.16 -19.98 10.52
CA GLU A 44 44.86 -20.89 9.40
C GLU A 44 43.39 -21.33 9.45
N GLY A 45 42.75 -21.42 8.27
CA GLY A 45 41.41 -21.99 8.13
C GLY A 45 40.35 -20.99 7.66
N ARG A 46 40.45 -20.55 6.40
CA ARG A 46 39.34 -19.89 5.70
C ARG A 46 38.38 -21.00 5.23
N ASP A 47 37.62 -21.53 6.18
CA ASP A 47 36.56 -22.48 5.90
C ASP A 47 35.30 -21.73 5.47
N ARG A 48 34.73 -22.15 4.34
CA ARG A 48 33.68 -21.45 3.60
C ARG A 48 32.28 -21.93 4.03
N THR A 49 32.14 -22.30 5.30
CA THR A 49 30.98 -23.01 5.86
C THR A 49 30.41 -22.35 7.13
N SER A 50 30.97 -21.22 7.57
CA SER A 50 30.55 -20.52 8.79
C SER A 50 29.24 -19.75 8.68
N ASP A 51 28.80 -19.41 7.47
CA ASP A 51 27.55 -18.64 7.32
C ASP A 51 26.32 -19.55 7.46
N GLU A 52 26.42 -20.84 7.17
CA GLU A 52 25.26 -21.76 7.21
C GLU A 52 25.09 -22.47 8.58
N ALA A 53 26.17 -22.57 9.37
CA ALA A 53 26.15 -23.21 10.68
C ALA A 53 25.56 -22.33 11.81
N ALA A 54 25.41 -21.02 11.59
CA ALA A 54 24.79 -20.11 12.56
C ALA A 54 23.25 -20.15 12.58
N TYR A 55 22.61 -20.78 11.58
CA TYR A 55 21.15 -20.74 11.41
C TYR A 55 20.39 -21.89 12.09
N ALA A 56 21.08 -22.91 12.63
CA ALA A 56 20.43 -24.07 13.24
C ALA A 56 20.21 -23.95 14.78
N GLY A 57 20.67 -22.86 15.40
CA GLY A 57 20.63 -22.70 16.86
C GLY A 57 20.11 -21.35 17.31
N GLY A 58 18.84 -21.04 17.07
CA GLY A 58 18.10 -19.94 17.73
C GLY A 58 18.87 -18.63 17.93
N GLY A 59 19.62 -18.19 16.92
CA GLY A 59 20.50 -17.03 17.03
C GLY A 59 19.70 -15.76 17.27
N ARG A 60 20.05 -15.02 18.33
CA ARG A 60 19.54 -13.66 18.53
C ARG A 60 20.27 -12.74 17.55
N TYR A 61 19.51 -12.05 16.71
CA TYR A 61 20.00 -11.01 15.81
C TYR A 61 20.07 -9.70 16.57
N ARG A 62 21.20 -9.01 16.49
CA ARG A 62 21.41 -7.72 17.15
C ARG A 62 21.36 -6.60 16.11
N TYR A 63 20.38 -5.71 16.24
CA TYR A 63 20.18 -4.56 15.36
C TYR A 63 20.48 -3.26 16.11
N GLN A 64 20.97 -2.27 15.38
CA GLN A 64 20.96 -0.86 15.80
C GLN A 64 19.71 -0.22 15.22
N TYR A 65 18.73 0.09 16.07
CA TYR A 65 17.49 0.74 15.67
C TYR A 65 17.60 2.25 15.87
N PHE A 66 17.36 3.02 14.80
CA PHE A 66 17.34 4.47 14.77
C PHE A 66 15.88 4.94 14.82
N PRO A 67 15.33 5.34 15.98
CA PRO A 67 13.89 5.58 16.13
C PRO A 67 13.38 6.75 15.29
N GLU A 68 14.17 7.82 15.17
CA GLU A 68 13.80 9.04 14.43
C GLU A 68 13.63 8.79 12.92
N ALA A 69 14.38 7.84 12.37
CA ALA A 69 14.34 7.46 10.96
C ALA A 69 13.57 6.16 10.72
N GLN A 70 13.21 5.44 11.80
CA GLN A 70 12.62 4.09 11.76
C GLN A 70 13.46 3.11 10.93
N VAL A 71 14.77 3.13 11.14
CA VAL A 71 15.73 2.31 10.40
C VAL A 71 16.34 1.28 11.35
N TYR A 72 16.42 0.02 10.94
CA TYR A 72 17.25 -0.98 11.60
C TYR A 72 18.53 -1.16 10.80
N TYR A 73 19.66 -1.22 11.48
CA TYR A 73 20.95 -1.54 10.88
C TYR A 73 21.50 -2.81 11.52
N ASP A 74 21.83 -3.78 10.68
CA ASP A 74 22.53 -4.97 11.12
C ASP A 74 24.04 -4.80 10.88
N PRO A 75 24.84 -4.58 11.94
CA PRO A 75 26.28 -4.39 11.81
C PRO A 75 27.03 -5.65 11.40
N SER A 76 26.46 -6.85 11.59
CA SER A 76 27.08 -8.11 11.18
C SER A 76 27.00 -8.33 9.67
N ARG A 77 25.94 -7.81 9.04
CA ARG A 77 25.67 -7.94 7.59
C ARG A 77 25.87 -6.64 6.81
N GLU A 78 26.09 -5.54 7.51
CA GLU A 78 26.16 -4.18 6.95
C GLU A 78 24.90 -3.82 6.14
N LEU A 79 23.73 -4.22 6.65
CA LEU A 79 22.45 -4.03 5.96
C LEU A 79 21.52 -3.11 6.74
N PHE A 80 20.91 -2.18 6.02
CA PHE A 80 19.82 -1.35 6.51
C PHE A 80 18.47 -1.95 6.12
N PHE A 81 17.52 -1.87 7.04
CA PHE A 81 16.12 -2.24 6.87
C PHE A 81 15.28 -1.00 7.19
N TYR A 82 14.53 -0.51 6.22
CA TYR A 82 13.76 0.74 6.35
C TYR A 82 12.53 0.75 5.45
N THR A 83 11.61 1.67 5.71
CA THR A 83 10.49 1.95 4.81
C THR A 83 10.80 3.09 3.85
N TYR A 84 10.51 2.88 2.57
CA TYR A 84 10.58 3.92 1.56
C TYR A 84 9.36 3.81 0.65
N ARG A 85 8.58 4.90 0.56
CA ARG A 85 7.31 4.95 -0.20
C ARG A 85 6.31 3.86 0.19
N GLY A 86 6.30 3.47 1.46
CA GLY A 86 5.39 2.45 2.00
C GLY A 86 5.87 1.01 1.78
N GLU A 87 7.01 0.80 1.11
CA GLU A 87 7.62 -0.52 0.93
C GLU A 87 8.80 -0.70 1.88
N TRP A 88 8.96 -1.91 2.39
CA TRP A 88 10.11 -2.28 3.20
C TRP A 88 11.28 -2.67 2.29
N ILE A 89 12.42 -2.02 2.50
CA ILE A 89 13.62 -2.19 1.70
C ILE A 89 14.73 -2.70 2.60
N LYS A 90 15.41 -3.75 2.15
CA LYS A 90 16.69 -4.24 2.68
C LYS A 90 17.79 -3.80 1.71
N SER A 91 18.72 -2.98 2.16
CA SER A 91 19.74 -2.39 1.28
C SER A 91 21.05 -2.17 2.02
N PRO A 92 22.22 -2.36 1.37
CA PRO A 92 23.52 -2.01 1.96
C PRO A 92 23.73 -0.49 2.06
N ALA A 93 22.87 0.30 1.42
CA ALA A 93 22.95 1.74 1.41
C ALA A 93 21.62 2.37 1.80
N LEU A 94 21.69 3.31 2.75
CA LEU A 94 20.54 4.12 3.15
C LEU A 94 20.35 5.29 2.16
N PRO A 95 19.12 5.64 1.75
CA PRO A 95 18.82 6.84 0.97
C PRO A 95 19.32 8.12 1.66
N ARG A 96 19.69 9.13 0.87
CA ARG A 96 20.31 10.37 1.39
C ARG A 96 19.40 11.08 2.40
N GLU A 97 18.09 11.03 2.17
CA GLU A 97 17.05 11.66 2.98
C GLU A 97 16.96 11.05 4.38
N LEU A 98 17.20 9.75 4.49
CA LEU A 98 17.20 9.05 5.77
C LEU A 98 18.54 9.20 6.50
N ARG A 99 19.66 9.30 5.78
CA ARG A 99 20.99 9.54 6.39
C ARG A 99 21.03 10.82 7.20
N SER A 100 20.40 11.90 6.71
CA SER A 100 20.32 13.18 7.44
C SER A 100 19.46 13.14 8.70
N ARG A 101 18.70 12.05 8.90
CA ARG A 101 17.80 11.84 10.04
C ARG A 101 18.26 10.71 10.95
N LEU A 102 19.44 10.14 10.70
CA LEU A 102 20.04 9.17 11.62
C LEU A 102 20.51 9.96 12.85
N GLY A 103 19.65 10.04 13.85
CA GLY A 103 20.00 10.48 15.20
C GLY A 103 20.64 9.36 16.01
N ASP A 104 20.36 9.35 17.31
CA ASP A 104 20.81 8.28 18.20
C ASP A 104 20.16 6.94 17.86
N PHE A 105 20.85 5.85 18.21
CA PHE A 105 20.34 4.49 18.03
C PHE A 105 20.24 3.74 19.36
N VAL A 106 19.33 2.77 19.39
CA VAL A 106 19.19 1.80 20.46
C VAL A 106 19.53 0.43 19.92
N THR A 107 20.24 -0.39 20.71
CA THR A 107 20.50 -1.78 20.33
C THR A 107 19.31 -2.64 20.68
N VAL A 108 18.79 -3.40 19.70
CA VAL A 108 17.64 -4.29 19.85
C VAL A 108 18.09 -5.71 19.50
N GLU A 109 17.76 -6.68 20.35
CA GLU A 109 17.99 -8.10 20.09
C GLU A 109 16.66 -8.76 19.71
N LEU A 110 16.62 -9.38 18.53
CA LEU A 110 15.45 -10.05 17.99
C LEU A 110 15.76 -11.53 17.79
N ASN A 111 14.77 -12.39 18.02
CA ASN A 111 14.92 -13.84 17.78
C ASN A 111 14.72 -14.21 16.30
N GLU A 112 14.28 -13.27 15.47
CA GLU A 112 14.00 -13.46 14.05
C GLU A 112 14.89 -12.55 13.20
N ASP A 113 15.22 -13.04 12.00
CA ASP A 113 16.02 -12.31 11.01
C ASP A 113 15.23 -11.22 10.27
N ASP A 114 14.04 -10.90 10.79
CA ASP A 114 13.10 -9.97 10.17
C ASP A 114 12.65 -8.90 11.17
N PRO A 115 13.37 -7.76 11.25
CA PRO A 115 12.99 -6.67 12.14
C PRO A 115 11.65 -6.03 11.78
N LEU A 116 11.10 -6.29 10.58
CA LEU A 116 9.78 -5.83 10.15
C LEU A 116 8.68 -6.35 11.06
N ARG A 117 8.72 -7.66 11.33
CA ARG A 117 7.66 -8.33 12.07
C ARG A 117 7.55 -7.74 13.47
N TYR A 118 8.71 -7.57 14.11
CA TYR A 118 8.81 -6.91 15.40
C TYR A 118 8.32 -5.46 15.33
N HIS A 119 8.77 -4.67 14.34
CA HIS A 119 8.36 -3.27 14.20
C HIS A 119 6.83 -3.12 14.07
N ARG A 120 6.16 -3.99 13.32
CA ARG A 120 4.70 -3.97 13.16
C ARG A 120 3.98 -4.36 14.44
N GLU A 121 4.48 -5.39 15.12
CA GLU A 121 3.90 -5.88 16.38
C GLU A 121 4.10 -4.86 17.52
N SER A 122 5.31 -4.31 17.68
CA SER A 122 5.64 -3.35 18.74
C SER A 122 4.91 -2.02 18.57
N MET A 123 4.83 -1.49 17.34
CA MET A 123 4.08 -0.26 17.06
C MET A 123 2.57 -0.46 17.16
N GLY A 124 2.07 -1.65 16.82
CA GLY A 124 0.66 -2.01 17.01
C GLY A 124 0.30 -2.11 18.49
N GLU A 125 1.16 -2.69 19.31
CA GLU A 125 0.94 -2.89 20.74
C GLU A 125 1.13 -1.61 21.57
N GLN A 126 2.14 -0.79 21.25
CA GLN A 126 2.29 0.54 21.86
C GLN A 126 1.06 1.41 21.61
N ARG A 127 0.53 1.37 20.39
CA ARG A 127 -0.70 2.08 20.05
C ARG A 127 -1.89 1.56 20.85
N ARG A 128 -2.05 0.24 21.02
CA ARG A 128 -3.11 -0.32 21.88
C ARG A 128 -2.96 0.08 23.34
N GLN A 129 -1.75 0.05 23.88
CA GLN A 129 -1.49 0.43 25.27
C GLN A 129 -1.68 1.93 25.51
N GLU A 130 -1.35 2.77 24.53
CA GLU A 130 -1.62 4.21 24.59
C GLU A 130 -3.13 4.48 24.45
N GLU A 131 -3.83 3.75 23.59
CA GLU A 131 -5.30 3.75 23.49
C GLU A 131 -5.95 3.31 24.83
N ASP A 132 -5.50 2.22 25.46
CA ASP A 132 -6.00 1.71 26.74
C ASP A 132 -5.67 2.66 27.92
N ARG A 133 -4.48 3.26 27.92
CA ARG A 133 -4.06 4.23 28.94
C ARG A 133 -4.85 5.54 28.81
N GLU A 134 -5.07 6.00 27.59
CA GLU A 134 -5.96 7.13 27.32
C GLU A 134 -7.42 6.81 27.68
N GLU A 135 -7.88 5.58 27.44
CA GLU A 135 -9.23 5.12 27.82
C GLU A 135 -9.40 5.06 29.34
N SER A 136 -8.40 4.55 30.06
CA SER A 136 -8.32 4.56 31.52
C SER A 136 -8.34 5.99 32.10
N ASP A 137 -7.54 6.88 31.52
CA ASP A 137 -7.47 8.28 31.96
C ASP A 137 -8.77 9.04 31.62
N LYS A 138 -9.45 8.69 30.51
CA LYS A 138 -10.81 9.17 30.18
C LYS A 138 -11.86 8.64 31.17
N LEU A 139 -11.76 7.39 31.63
CA LEU A 139 -12.71 6.77 32.58
C LEU A 139 -12.64 7.39 33.98
N LYS A 140 -11.48 7.87 34.43
CA LYS A 140 -11.34 8.50 35.76
C LYS A 140 -11.89 9.93 35.84
N THR A 141 -12.14 10.59 34.73
CA THR A 141 -12.63 11.98 34.69
C THR A 141 -14.15 12.09 34.52
N TYR A 142 -14.87 10.99 34.28
CA TYR A 142 -16.31 11.00 33.99
C TYR A 142 -17.13 10.21 35.02
N GLY A 143 -17.11 10.67 36.27
CA GLY A 143 -18.30 10.61 37.09
C GLY A 143 -19.18 11.82 36.75
N GLU A 144 -20.40 11.56 36.29
CA GLU A 144 -21.49 12.52 36.14
C GLU A 144 -21.59 13.26 34.78
N SER A 145 -22.59 12.83 34.01
CA SER A 145 -23.13 13.40 32.75
C SER A 145 -22.48 12.90 31.45
N ALA A 146 -23.12 11.91 30.80
CA ALA A 146 -22.89 11.62 29.38
C ALA A 146 -23.21 12.87 28.54
N PRO A 147 -22.33 13.27 27.60
CA PRO A 147 -22.76 13.27 26.19
C PRO A 147 -21.62 13.14 25.15
N SER A 148 -22.04 13.03 23.88
CA SER A 148 -21.35 13.54 22.68
C SER A 148 -20.15 12.74 22.17
N SER A 149 -20.28 12.20 20.95
CA SER A 149 -19.18 11.63 20.17
C SER A 149 -18.03 12.64 20.05
N ASN A 150 -16.81 12.26 20.47
CA ASN A 150 -15.60 13.10 20.44
C ASN A 150 -15.06 13.40 19.02
N TYR A 151 -15.91 13.38 17.99
CA TYR A 151 -15.53 13.60 16.61
C TYR A 151 -15.95 14.99 16.14
N TYR A 152 -15.02 15.68 15.49
CA TYR A 152 -15.29 16.88 14.73
C TYR A 152 -15.79 16.48 13.34
N GLN A 153 -16.92 17.05 12.93
CA GLN A 153 -17.46 16.87 11.59
C GLN A 153 -17.08 18.08 10.73
N PHE A 154 -16.55 17.80 9.55
CA PHE A 154 -16.20 18.79 8.54
C PHE A 154 -16.93 18.49 7.24
N ARG A 155 -17.26 19.54 6.49
CA ARG A 155 -17.64 19.41 5.08
C ARG A 155 -16.39 19.60 4.24
N TYR A 156 -15.94 18.55 3.58
CA TYR A 156 -14.79 18.59 2.69
C TYR A 156 -15.26 18.81 1.25
N TYR A 157 -14.77 19.86 0.60
CA TYR A 157 -15.05 20.23 -0.77
C TYR A 157 -13.90 19.78 -1.68
N PRO A 158 -14.01 18.63 -2.37
CA PRO A 158 -12.87 18.02 -3.04
C PRO A 158 -12.32 18.86 -4.19
N GLN A 159 -13.21 19.54 -4.93
CA GLN A 159 -12.87 20.35 -6.11
C GLN A 159 -11.89 21.49 -5.79
N VAL A 160 -11.96 22.01 -4.55
CA VAL A 160 -11.14 23.12 -4.08
C VAL A 160 -10.35 22.78 -2.82
N GLN A 161 -10.29 21.49 -2.47
CA GLN A 161 -9.55 20.94 -1.34
C GLN A 161 -9.74 21.75 -0.04
N THR A 162 -10.98 22.13 0.25
CA THR A 162 -11.30 23.00 1.40
C THR A 162 -12.14 22.24 2.41
N TYR A 163 -11.83 22.39 3.69
CA TYR A 163 -12.64 21.88 4.79
C TYR A 163 -13.45 23.02 5.40
N PHE A 164 -14.72 22.79 5.69
CA PHE A 164 -15.56 23.72 6.42
C PHE A 164 -16.02 23.08 7.72
N ASP A 165 -15.73 23.74 8.84
CA ASP A 165 -16.23 23.40 10.16
C ASP A 165 -17.55 24.15 10.38
N PRO A 166 -18.72 23.48 10.30
CA PRO A 166 -20.02 24.12 10.45
C PRO A 166 -20.25 24.63 11.88
N THR A 167 -19.61 24.01 12.88
CA THR A 167 -19.75 24.38 14.30
C THR A 167 -19.02 25.69 14.58
N LYS A 168 -17.81 25.85 14.02
CA LYS A 168 -17.00 27.06 14.20
C LYS A 168 -17.22 28.11 13.12
N ASN A 169 -17.94 27.77 12.05
CA ASN A 169 -18.10 28.58 10.84
C ASN A 169 -16.74 29.03 10.27
N VAL A 170 -15.83 28.07 10.10
CA VAL A 170 -14.47 28.34 9.62
C VAL A 170 -14.10 27.41 8.47
N TYR A 171 -13.40 27.98 7.48
CA TYR A 171 -12.79 27.29 6.37
C TYR A 171 -11.29 27.05 6.61
N TYR A 172 -10.83 25.85 6.25
CA TYR A 172 -9.42 25.47 6.16
C TYR A 172 -9.09 25.13 4.70
N TYR A 173 -8.13 25.82 4.10
CA TYR A 173 -7.80 25.65 2.68
C TYR A 173 -6.30 25.81 2.43
N PHE A 174 -5.79 25.17 1.38
CA PHE A 174 -4.39 25.23 1.01
C PHE A 174 -4.14 26.36 0.01
N GLN A 175 -3.23 27.28 0.33
CA GLN A 175 -2.83 28.37 -0.55
C GLN A 175 -1.35 28.71 -0.35
N ASP A 176 -0.61 28.91 -1.44
CA ASP A 176 0.81 29.30 -1.41
C ASP A 176 1.69 28.35 -0.58
N GLY A 177 1.44 27.04 -0.69
CA GLY A 177 2.23 26.02 0.00
C GLY A 177 1.89 25.84 1.49
N ARG A 178 0.85 26.49 2.01
CA ARG A 178 0.46 26.43 3.42
C ARG A 178 -1.05 26.31 3.62
N TRP A 179 -1.44 25.68 4.72
CA TRP A 179 -2.83 25.65 5.16
C TRP A 179 -3.19 26.97 5.86
N LEU A 180 -4.26 27.59 5.40
CA LEU A 180 -4.82 28.82 5.94
C LEU A 180 -6.17 28.55 6.58
N LYS A 181 -6.54 29.40 7.53
CA LYS A 181 -7.82 29.38 8.27
C LYS A 181 -8.53 30.72 8.11
N SER A 182 -9.81 30.72 7.73
CA SER A 182 -10.59 31.94 7.50
C SER A 182 -12.07 31.74 7.83
N MET A 183 -12.74 32.76 8.36
CA MET A 183 -14.20 32.78 8.51
C MET A 183 -14.92 33.00 7.17
N ASN A 184 -14.24 33.63 6.21
CA ASN A 184 -14.78 33.84 4.87
C ASN A 184 -14.32 32.72 3.93
N PRO A 185 -15.21 32.22 3.05
CA PRO A 185 -14.83 31.18 2.09
C PRO A 185 -13.76 31.71 1.12
N PRO A 186 -12.76 30.89 0.75
CA PRO A 186 -11.79 31.27 -0.26
C PRO A 186 -12.51 31.55 -1.59
N ARG A 187 -11.95 32.42 -2.44
CA ARG A 187 -12.58 32.79 -3.71
C ARG A 187 -12.89 31.58 -4.59
N SER A 188 -12.05 30.55 -4.53
CA SER A 188 -12.23 29.27 -5.23
C SER A 188 -13.53 28.55 -4.86
N LEU A 189 -13.98 28.64 -3.60
CA LEU A 189 -15.13 27.89 -3.10
C LEU A 189 -16.49 28.49 -3.51
N ARG A 190 -16.53 29.74 -3.96
CA ARG A 190 -17.80 30.44 -4.27
C ARG A 190 -18.63 29.78 -5.37
N SER A 191 -18.03 28.93 -6.20
CA SER A 191 -18.69 28.21 -7.29
C SER A 191 -19.07 26.76 -6.94
N TYR A 192 -18.76 26.28 -5.73
CA TYR A 192 -18.83 24.85 -5.37
C TYR A 192 -19.48 24.60 -4.00
N THR A 193 -20.55 25.32 -3.67
CA THR A 193 -21.15 25.26 -2.32
C THR A 193 -21.89 23.96 -2.01
N ASP A 194 -22.29 23.21 -3.04
CA ASP A 194 -23.29 22.15 -2.90
C ASP A 194 -22.71 20.73 -3.01
N ASP A 195 -21.45 20.58 -3.40
CA ASP A 195 -20.78 19.27 -3.56
C ASP A 195 -19.68 19.08 -2.50
N TYR A 196 -20.05 18.44 -1.38
CA TYR A 196 -19.14 18.15 -0.28
C TYR A 196 -19.28 16.71 0.24
N VAL A 197 -18.21 16.23 0.85
CA VAL A 197 -18.14 14.96 1.56
C VAL A 197 -18.09 15.24 3.06
N LEU A 198 -18.89 14.54 3.85
CA LEU A 198 -18.80 14.62 5.32
C LEU A 198 -17.52 13.90 5.76
N PHE A 199 -16.67 14.61 6.50
CA PHE A 199 -15.41 14.11 7.02
C PHE A 199 -15.41 14.20 8.54
N GLU A 200 -15.33 13.06 9.22
CA GLU A 200 -15.27 12.97 10.68
C GLU A 200 -13.84 12.68 11.11
N THR A 201 -13.37 13.40 12.12
CA THR A 201 -12.03 13.20 12.67
C THR A 201 -11.97 13.57 14.14
N ASP A 202 -11.05 12.95 14.87
CA ASP A 202 -10.74 13.21 16.27
C ASP A 202 -9.94 14.51 16.49
N THR A 203 -9.45 15.14 15.41
CA THR A 203 -8.69 16.40 15.49
C THR A 203 -9.47 17.62 15.03
N GLN A 204 -9.14 18.77 15.60
CA GLN A 204 -9.67 20.07 15.17
C GLN A 204 -9.03 20.59 13.87
N THR A 205 -7.96 19.95 13.42
CA THR A 205 -7.18 20.33 12.22
C THR A 205 -7.34 19.27 11.15
N PRO A 206 -8.37 19.37 10.29
CA PRO A 206 -8.77 18.27 9.41
C PRO A 206 -7.74 17.97 8.31
N TYR A 207 -6.87 18.94 8.00
CA TYR A 207 -5.84 18.78 6.97
C TYR A 207 -4.64 17.92 7.40
N ILE A 208 -4.54 17.52 8.68
CA ILE A 208 -3.53 16.52 9.10
C ILE A 208 -3.71 15.22 8.31
N TYR A 209 -4.96 14.89 7.96
CA TYR A 209 -5.31 13.69 7.19
C TYR A 209 -5.58 13.99 5.71
N HIS A 210 -5.05 15.10 5.17
CA HIS A 210 -5.43 15.55 3.84
C HIS A 210 -5.12 14.53 2.75
N GLU A 211 -3.94 13.93 2.76
CA GLU A 211 -3.55 12.91 1.80
C GLU A 211 -4.47 11.68 1.87
N GLN A 212 -4.83 11.25 3.08
CA GLN A 212 -5.78 10.16 3.28
C GLN A 212 -7.16 10.51 2.72
N VAL A 213 -7.62 11.74 2.95
CA VAL A 213 -8.90 12.24 2.40
C VAL A 213 -8.87 12.25 0.87
N LEU A 214 -7.78 12.68 0.23
CA LEU A 214 -7.62 12.61 -1.23
C LEU A 214 -7.69 11.16 -1.74
N HIS A 215 -7.02 10.23 -1.07
CA HIS A 215 -7.11 8.81 -1.38
C HIS A 215 -8.53 8.26 -1.24
N MET A 216 -9.25 8.64 -0.19
CA MET A 216 -10.64 8.21 0.02
C MET A 216 -11.58 8.76 -1.05
N VAL A 217 -11.52 10.06 -1.33
CA VAL A 217 -12.40 10.69 -2.31
C VAL A 217 -12.11 10.21 -3.73
N SER A 218 -10.83 9.99 -4.08
CA SER A 218 -10.48 9.40 -5.39
C SER A 218 -10.97 7.97 -5.53
N LYS A 219 -10.97 7.17 -4.45
CA LYS A 219 -11.56 5.82 -4.44
C LYS A 219 -13.09 5.89 -4.61
N GLN A 220 -13.76 6.77 -3.88
CA GLN A 220 -15.20 6.97 -3.99
C GLN A 220 -15.60 7.46 -5.39
N ALA A 221 -14.81 8.34 -6.01
CA ALA A 221 -15.03 8.78 -7.40
C ALA A 221 -14.88 7.63 -8.40
N LYS A 222 -13.95 6.70 -8.16
CA LYS A 222 -13.81 5.47 -8.97
C LYS A 222 -14.97 4.51 -8.75
N GLU A 223 -15.44 4.36 -7.51
CA GLU A 223 -16.56 3.50 -7.16
C GLU A 223 -17.91 4.06 -7.65
N SER A 224 -18.13 5.36 -7.54
CA SER A 224 -19.33 6.03 -8.06
C SER A 224 -19.36 6.02 -9.57
N ASN A 225 -18.20 6.19 -10.23
CA ASN A 225 -18.08 5.97 -11.68
C ASN A 225 -18.26 4.49 -12.06
N LYS A 226 -17.87 3.53 -11.22
CA LYS A 226 -18.16 2.10 -11.44
C LYS A 226 -19.67 1.80 -11.33
N LEU A 227 -20.38 2.45 -10.42
CA LEU A 227 -21.83 2.34 -10.25
C LEU A 227 -22.62 3.07 -11.36
N ARG A 228 -22.07 4.16 -11.90
CA ARG A 228 -22.61 4.91 -13.04
C ARG A 228 -22.18 4.36 -14.39
N ALA A 229 -21.17 3.49 -14.43
CA ALA A 229 -20.82 2.77 -15.63
C ALA A 229 -22.05 1.97 -16.07
N PRO A 230 -22.38 1.98 -17.37
CA PRO A 230 -23.45 1.14 -17.87
C PRO A 230 -23.18 -0.29 -17.40
N LYS A 231 -24.20 -0.91 -16.78
CA LYS A 231 -24.10 -2.29 -16.32
C LYS A 231 -23.44 -3.12 -17.41
N PRO A 232 -22.45 -3.95 -17.04
CA PRO A 232 -21.79 -4.78 -18.02
C PRO A 232 -22.80 -5.57 -18.84
N ASN A 233 -22.57 -5.73 -20.13
CA ASN A 233 -23.56 -6.31 -21.05
C ASN A 233 -23.90 -7.77 -20.76
N TRP A 234 -23.11 -8.45 -19.91
CA TRP A 234 -23.40 -9.80 -19.43
C TRP A 234 -24.34 -9.84 -18.22
N GLU A 235 -24.54 -8.74 -17.49
CA GLU A 235 -25.48 -8.74 -16.37
C GLU A 235 -26.94 -8.75 -16.88
N PRO A 236 -27.84 -9.54 -16.27
CA PRO A 236 -29.27 -9.53 -16.62
C PRO A 236 -29.91 -8.16 -16.51
N ARG A 237 -30.68 -7.79 -17.54
CA ARG A 237 -31.48 -6.56 -17.59
C ARG A 237 -32.97 -6.86 -17.45
N GLY A 238 -33.65 -6.14 -16.57
CA GLY A 238 -35.10 -6.26 -16.37
C GLY A 238 -35.50 -7.70 -16.05
N ASN A 239 -36.25 -8.32 -16.96
CA ASN A 239 -36.78 -9.69 -16.82
C ASN A 239 -35.95 -10.75 -17.58
N GLU A 240 -34.72 -10.42 -17.99
CA GLU A 240 -33.80 -11.42 -18.56
C GLU A 240 -33.54 -12.56 -17.59
N ARG A 241 -33.37 -13.76 -18.14
CA ARG A 241 -33.03 -14.94 -17.35
C ARG A 241 -31.64 -14.77 -16.74
N ALA A 242 -31.54 -14.94 -15.43
CA ALA A 242 -30.29 -14.89 -14.69
C ALA A 242 -29.71 -16.30 -14.49
N PHE A 243 -28.42 -16.43 -14.73
CA PHE A 243 -27.62 -17.63 -14.45
C PHE A 243 -26.51 -17.25 -13.48
N ARG A 244 -26.30 -18.07 -12.44
CA ARG A 244 -25.25 -17.83 -11.44
C ARG A 244 -24.03 -18.69 -11.76
N TYR A 245 -22.86 -18.11 -11.61
CA TYR A 245 -21.58 -18.77 -11.81
C TYR A 245 -20.62 -18.45 -10.67
N TRP A 246 -19.80 -19.42 -10.29
CA TRP A 246 -18.58 -19.18 -9.54
C TRP A 246 -17.44 -19.07 -10.54
N TYR A 247 -16.92 -17.86 -10.73
CA TYR A 247 -15.78 -17.59 -11.61
C TYR A 247 -14.48 -17.65 -10.81
N TYR A 248 -13.54 -18.46 -11.25
CA TYR A 248 -12.22 -18.65 -10.67
C TYR A 248 -11.21 -17.87 -11.52
N PRO A 249 -10.82 -16.64 -11.12
CA PRO A 249 -10.05 -15.76 -11.98
C PRO A 249 -8.62 -16.25 -12.22
N ILE A 250 -8.04 -17.07 -11.34
CA ILE A 250 -6.70 -17.64 -11.52
C ILE A 250 -6.66 -18.61 -12.70
N ALA A 251 -7.69 -19.43 -12.83
CA ALA A 251 -7.75 -20.51 -13.81
C ALA A 251 -8.65 -20.18 -15.02
N SER A 252 -9.27 -19.00 -15.06
CA SER A 252 -10.30 -18.65 -16.05
C SER A 252 -11.46 -19.64 -16.14
N VAL A 253 -11.82 -20.26 -15.01
CA VAL A 253 -12.85 -21.31 -14.96
C VAL A 253 -14.16 -20.73 -14.46
N TYR A 254 -15.27 -21.06 -15.11
CA TYR A 254 -16.60 -20.81 -14.59
C TYR A 254 -17.21 -22.11 -14.10
N TYR A 255 -17.84 -22.11 -12.94
CA TYR A 255 -18.61 -23.23 -12.44
C TYR A 255 -20.07 -22.83 -12.28
N ASP A 256 -20.96 -23.59 -12.90
CA ASP A 256 -22.41 -23.44 -12.74
C ASP A 256 -22.86 -24.38 -11.60
N PRO A 257 -23.19 -23.86 -10.40
CA PRO A 257 -23.58 -24.69 -9.27
C PRO A 257 -24.92 -25.38 -9.46
N ASP A 258 -25.81 -24.82 -10.29
CA ASP A 258 -27.14 -25.38 -10.55
C ASP A 258 -27.03 -26.59 -11.50
N ARG A 259 -26.13 -26.53 -12.48
CA ARG A 259 -25.88 -27.63 -13.45
C ARG A 259 -24.75 -28.58 -13.05
N ARG A 260 -23.88 -28.16 -12.11
CA ARG A 260 -22.65 -28.86 -11.72
C ARG A 260 -21.70 -29.10 -12.90
N ILE A 261 -21.52 -28.08 -13.73
CA ILE A 261 -20.66 -28.11 -14.92
C ILE A 261 -19.63 -26.99 -14.82
N TYR A 262 -18.39 -27.32 -15.22
CA TYR A 262 -17.31 -26.37 -15.38
C TYR A 262 -17.21 -25.94 -16.84
N PHE A 263 -16.93 -24.66 -17.08
CA PHE A 263 -16.54 -24.10 -18.37
C PHE A 263 -15.10 -23.61 -18.26
N TYR A 264 -14.22 -24.11 -19.10
CA TYR A 264 -12.80 -23.74 -19.12
C TYR A 264 -12.27 -23.74 -20.55
N SER A 265 -11.17 -23.03 -20.78
CA SER A 265 -10.48 -23.05 -22.07
C SER A 265 -9.43 -24.15 -22.09
N ASP A 266 -9.50 -25.03 -23.07
CA ASP A 266 -8.46 -26.01 -23.39
C ASP A 266 -8.06 -25.85 -24.86
N HIS A 267 -6.77 -25.65 -25.12
CA HIS A 267 -6.24 -25.40 -26.48
C HIS A 267 -7.02 -24.31 -27.25
N ASP A 268 -7.26 -23.16 -26.61
CA ASP A 268 -8.05 -22.03 -27.15
C ASP A 268 -9.52 -22.34 -27.49
N GLN A 269 -10.04 -23.47 -27.02
CA GLN A 269 -11.44 -23.85 -27.17
C GLN A 269 -12.13 -23.94 -25.80
N TRP A 270 -13.32 -23.35 -25.71
CA TRP A 270 -14.14 -23.47 -24.51
C TRP A 270 -14.80 -24.84 -24.46
N VAL A 271 -14.52 -25.56 -23.38
CA VAL A 271 -15.06 -26.89 -23.09
C VAL A 271 -15.98 -26.78 -21.87
N ASP A 272 -17.14 -27.42 -21.93
CA ASP A 272 -17.98 -27.68 -20.78
C ASP A 272 -17.86 -29.15 -20.33
N ALA A 273 -17.57 -29.37 -19.05
CA ALA A 273 -17.40 -30.72 -18.50
C ALA A 273 -17.88 -30.82 -17.05
N GLY A 274 -18.37 -32.00 -16.66
CA GLY A 274 -18.77 -32.28 -15.28
C GLY A 274 -17.58 -32.46 -14.30
N THR A 275 -16.36 -32.53 -14.81
CA THR A 275 -15.15 -32.64 -14.00
C THR A 275 -14.05 -31.80 -14.61
N LEU A 276 -13.32 -31.09 -13.75
CA LEU A 276 -12.23 -30.23 -14.15
C LEU A 276 -10.95 -31.07 -14.32
N PRO A 277 -10.13 -30.82 -15.36
CA PRO A 277 -8.81 -31.44 -15.49
C PRO A 277 -7.94 -31.19 -14.25
N ALA A 278 -7.13 -32.19 -13.87
CA ALA A 278 -6.33 -32.15 -12.65
C ALA A 278 -5.45 -30.88 -12.55
N TYR A 279 -4.80 -30.49 -13.65
CA TYR A 279 -3.92 -29.32 -13.71
C TYR A 279 -4.64 -27.98 -13.44
N LEU A 280 -5.95 -27.89 -13.69
CA LEU A 280 -6.76 -26.70 -13.35
C LEU A 280 -7.29 -26.76 -11.92
N ALA A 281 -7.63 -27.96 -11.44
CA ALA A 281 -8.17 -28.18 -10.09
C ALA A 281 -7.16 -27.83 -8.99
N GLU A 282 -5.87 -28.03 -9.25
CA GLU A 282 -4.79 -27.74 -8.29
C GLU A 282 -4.63 -26.23 -7.97
N ASN A 283 -5.14 -25.33 -8.83
CA ASN A 283 -4.91 -23.89 -8.68
C ASN A 283 -6.11 -23.01 -9.04
N LEU A 284 -7.30 -23.34 -8.52
CA LEU A 284 -8.52 -22.57 -8.77
C LEU A 284 -8.55 -21.20 -8.05
N GLY A 285 -7.94 -21.12 -6.86
CA GLY A 285 -8.03 -19.93 -6.01
C GLY A 285 -9.43 -19.66 -5.45
N THR A 286 -9.67 -18.42 -5.02
CA THR A 286 -10.96 -17.98 -4.48
C THR A 286 -11.94 -17.61 -5.59
N PRO A 287 -13.16 -18.17 -5.62
CA PRO A 287 -14.16 -17.83 -6.62
C PRO A 287 -14.78 -16.45 -6.37
N VAL A 288 -15.26 -15.84 -7.45
CA VAL A 288 -16.13 -14.66 -7.47
C VAL A 288 -17.50 -15.09 -7.97
N GLU A 289 -18.55 -14.72 -7.26
CA GLU A 289 -19.92 -14.95 -7.72
C GLU A 289 -20.27 -13.98 -8.86
N LEU A 290 -20.66 -14.52 -10.01
CA LEU A 290 -21.14 -13.78 -11.17
C LEU A 290 -22.59 -14.14 -11.44
N THR A 291 -23.39 -13.14 -11.79
CA THR A 291 -24.72 -13.34 -12.36
C THR A 291 -24.71 -12.88 -13.81
N MET A 292 -25.04 -13.77 -14.74
CA MET A 292 -24.97 -13.51 -16.18
C MET A 292 -26.31 -13.79 -16.88
N ASN A 293 -26.54 -13.14 -18.02
CA ASN A 293 -27.76 -13.30 -18.84
C ASN A 293 -27.63 -14.38 -19.93
N THR A 294 -26.56 -15.16 -19.89
CA THR A 294 -26.27 -16.23 -20.84
C THR A 294 -26.01 -17.55 -20.11
N PRO A 295 -26.46 -18.70 -20.66
CA PRO A 295 -26.11 -20.02 -20.13
C PRO A 295 -24.67 -20.46 -20.47
N THR A 296 -23.96 -19.71 -21.30
CA THR A 296 -22.59 -19.98 -21.76
C THR A 296 -21.69 -18.79 -21.38
N PRO A 297 -21.09 -18.80 -20.19
CA PRO A 297 -20.47 -17.61 -19.58
C PRO A 297 -19.27 -17.09 -20.39
N TYR A 298 -18.59 -17.97 -21.11
CA TYR A 298 -17.41 -17.64 -21.90
C TYR A 298 -17.66 -16.68 -23.07
N GLN A 299 -18.92 -16.50 -23.51
CA GLN A 299 -19.27 -15.49 -24.52
C GLN A 299 -18.86 -14.07 -24.11
N TYR A 300 -18.77 -13.81 -22.81
CA TYR A 300 -18.35 -12.53 -22.26
C TYR A 300 -17.00 -12.59 -21.55
N HIS A 301 -16.23 -13.67 -21.74
CA HIS A 301 -14.98 -13.89 -20.97
C HIS A 301 -14.00 -12.72 -21.06
N SER A 302 -13.78 -12.19 -22.28
CA SER A 302 -12.88 -11.04 -22.49
C SER A 302 -13.28 -9.83 -21.66
N ARG A 303 -14.59 -9.63 -21.45
CA ARG A 303 -15.10 -8.52 -20.66
C ARG A 303 -15.12 -8.80 -19.16
N VAL A 304 -15.42 -10.03 -18.76
CA VAL A 304 -15.28 -10.47 -17.35
C VAL A 304 -13.83 -10.25 -16.89
N MET A 305 -12.86 -10.51 -17.77
CA MET A 305 -11.44 -10.29 -17.55
C MET A 305 -11.04 -8.81 -17.39
N GLU A 306 -11.76 -7.87 -18.00
CA GLU A 306 -11.56 -6.43 -17.77
C GLU A 306 -11.94 -6.02 -16.33
N VAL A 307 -12.89 -6.73 -15.71
CA VAL A 307 -13.40 -6.43 -14.36
C VAL A 307 -12.73 -7.27 -13.27
N TYR A 308 -12.40 -8.53 -13.59
CA TYR A 308 -11.82 -9.52 -12.69
C TYR A 308 -10.54 -10.13 -13.31
N PRO A 309 -9.43 -9.38 -13.32
CA PRO A 309 -8.18 -9.86 -13.88
C PRO A 309 -7.55 -10.98 -13.02
N HIS A 310 -6.64 -11.76 -13.62
CA HIS A 310 -5.93 -12.82 -12.91
C HIS A 310 -5.02 -12.23 -11.81
N PRO A 311 -4.93 -12.85 -10.62
CA PRO A 311 -3.92 -12.53 -9.62
C PRO A 311 -2.52 -12.63 -10.23
N GLY A 312 -1.79 -11.51 -10.24
CA GLY A 312 -0.57 -11.30 -11.04
C GLY A 312 -0.67 -10.10 -11.98
N VAL A 313 -1.90 -9.64 -12.26
CA VAL A 313 -2.22 -8.34 -12.84
C VAL A 313 -2.80 -7.48 -11.71
N SER A 314 -2.00 -6.56 -11.17
CA SER A 314 -2.26 -5.89 -9.88
C SER A 314 -3.57 -5.10 -9.81
N SER A 315 -4.40 -5.38 -8.81
CA SER A 315 -5.07 -4.32 -8.02
C SER A 315 -5.07 -4.71 -6.54
N ASN A 316 -4.15 -4.12 -5.80
CA ASN A 316 -3.84 -4.38 -4.40
C ASN A 316 -4.93 -3.79 -3.48
N GLN A 317 -5.61 -4.59 -2.64
CA GLN A 317 -6.47 -4.07 -1.56
C GLN A 317 -6.41 -4.96 -0.31
N SER A 318 -5.82 -4.40 0.75
CA SER A 318 -6.02 -4.80 2.15
C SER A 318 -6.62 -3.60 2.89
N ARG A 319 -7.76 -3.78 3.59
CA ARG A 319 -8.60 -2.71 4.18
C ARG A 319 -8.36 -2.50 5.68
N PRO A 320 -8.53 -1.25 6.18
CA PRO A 320 -9.18 -0.93 7.45
C PRO A 320 -10.61 -0.36 7.25
N VAL A 321 -11.40 -0.32 8.34
CA VAL A 321 -12.83 0.04 8.36
C VAL A 321 -13.02 1.56 8.63
N PHE A 322 -13.84 2.24 7.81
CA PHE A 322 -14.26 3.65 7.97
C PHE A 322 -15.77 3.80 7.66
N ARG A 323 -16.47 4.76 8.27
CA ARG A 323 -17.89 5.08 8.02
C ARG A 323 -18.04 6.47 7.38
N ILE A 324 -18.82 6.57 6.30
CA ILE A 324 -19.11 7.84 5.59
C ILE A 324 -20.59 7.86 5.19
N TRP A 325 -21.20 9.05 5.25
CA TRP A 325 -22.54 9.35 4.74
C TRP A 325 -22.46 10.43 3.65
N SER A 326 -23.25 10.30 2.60
CA SER A 326 -23.45 11.34 1.58
C SER A 326 -24.63 12.24 1.98
N GLY A 327 -24.39 13.55 2.12
CA GLY A 327 -25.45 14.54 2.27
C GLY A 327 -26.06 14.87 0.91
N GLN A 328 -27.39 14.91 0.81
CA GLN A 328 -28.13 15.39 -0.36
C GLN A 328 -28.37 16.89 -0.29
#